data_AF-A0AAW3TS10-F1
#
_entry.id   AF-A0AAW3TS10-F1
#
_cell.length_a   1.000
_cell.length_b   1.000
_cell.length_c   1.000
_cell.angle_alpha   90.00
_cell.angle_beta   90.00
_cell.angle_gamma   90.00
#
_symmetry.space_group_name_H-M   'P 1'
#
loop_
_entity.id
_entity.type
_entity.pdbx_description
1 polymer ?
#
loop_
_entity_poly.entity_id
_entity_poly.type
_entity_poly.pdbx_seq_one_letter_code
_entity_poly.pdbx_strand_id
1 'polypeptide(L)'
;MKKLHLKGVPTNEGARLLGRRVMAAYGGIVPVAATAMKLSATTIMRLIDGEIVPGEELVADVARATGDRITRAHWRMEPLGGWFDADIVNIAA
;
A
#
# COMPACT_ATOMS: atom_id res chain seq x y z
N MET A 1 -1.34 -20.47 -3.04
CA MET A 1 -1.16 -19.13 -2.43
C MET A 1 -0.85 -18.12 -3.53
N LYS A 2 -1.58 -17.01 -3.63
CA LYS A 2 -1.21 -15.92 -4.55
C LYS A 2 -0.21 -15.00 -3.84
N LYS A 3 0.96 -14.81 -4.45
CA LYS A 3 1.98 -13.85 -3.99
C LYS A 3 1.67 -12.47 -4.54
N LEU A 4 2.27 -11.45 -3.93
CA LEU A 4 2.22 -10.09 -4.42
C LEU A 4 2.88 -10.01 -5.79
N HIS A 5 2.14 -9.49 -6.77
CA HIS A 5 2.66 -9.17 -8.10
C HIS A 5 2.72 -7.66 -8.19
N LEU A 6 3.89 -7.13 -8.56
CA LEU A 6 4.12 -5.69 -8.64
C LEU A 6 4.34 -5.30 -10.09
N LYS A 7 3.73 -4.19 -10.52
CA LYS A 7 4.07 -3.55 -11.79
C LYS A 7 5.51 -3.02 -11.75
N GLY A 8 6.09 -2.70 -12.91
CA GLY A 8 7.46 -2.21 -13.00
C GLY A 8 7.75 -0.99 -12.13
N VAL A 9 6.76 -0.11 -11.95
CA VAL A 9 6.81 1.07 -11.05
C VAL A 9 5.51 1.22 -10.26
N PRO A 10 5.55 1.77 -9.03
CA PRO A 10 4.33 2.14 -8.31
C PRO A 10 3.58 3.27 -9.02
N THR A 11 2.25 3.27 -8.91
CA THR A 11 1.39 4.30 -9.55
C THR A 11 1.21 5.55 -8.68
N ASN A 12 1.19 5.39 -7.36
CA ASN A 12 1.15 6.48 -6.38
C ASN A 12 1.83 6.03 -5.08
N GLU A 13 2.07 6.96 -4.16
CA GLU A 13 2.75 6.66 -2.89
C GLU A 13 1.95 5.71 -2.00
N GLY A 14 0.61 5.83 -1.99
CA GLY A 14 -0.26 4.92 -1.24
C GLY A 14 -0.09 3.46 -1.68
N ALA A 15 -0.05 3.23 -3.00
CA ALA A 15 0.21 1.92 -3.59
C ALA A 15 1.60 1.40 -3.19
N ARG A 16 2.63 2.25 -3.29
CA ARG A 16 4.02 1.92 -2.92
C ARG A 16 4.11 1.48 -1.46
N LEU A 17 3.59 2.30 -0.54
CA LEU A 17 3.60 2.04 0.89
C LEU A 17 2.82 0.78 1.25
N LEU A 18 1.65 0.57 0.63
CA LEU A 18 0.85 -0.63 0.85
C LEU A 18 1.58 -1.88 0.37
N GLY A 19 2.15 -1.86 -0.84
CA GLY A 19 2.95 -2.98 -1.37
C GLY A 19 4.13 -3.32 -0.46
N ARG A 20 4.87 -2.30 -0.01
CA ARG A 20 5.98 -2.46 0.94
C ARG A 20 5.53 -3.04 2.28
N ARG A 21 4.40 -2.56 2.83
CA ARG A 21 3.80 -3.12 4.05
C ARG A 21 3.44 -4.58 3.87
N VAL A 22 2.84 -4.95 2.74
CA VAL A 22 2.47 -6.35 2.44
C VAL A 22 3.70 -7.25 2.36
N MET A 23 4.79 -6.77 1.76
CA MET A 23 6.06 -7.50 1.73
C MET A 23 6.68 -7.63 3.12
N ALA A 24 6.82 -6.52 3.84
CA ALA A 24 7.52 -6.49 5.13
C ALA A 24 6.76 -7.21 6.27
N ALA A 25 5.43 -7.09 6.31
CA ALA A 25 4.63 -7.61 7.42
C ALA A 25 4.06 -9.01 7.18
N TYR A 26 3.81 -9.35 5.91
CA TYR A 26 3.09 -10.57 5.54
C TYR A 26 3.87 -11.44 4.54
N GLY A 27 5.14 -11.13 4.31
CA GLY A 27 6.02 -11.89 3.39
C GLY A 27 5.54 -11.87 1.94
N GLY A 28 4.77 -10.85 1.54
CA GLY A 28 4.19 -10.78 0.19
C GLY A 28 3.01 -11.72 -0.04
N ILE A 29 2.48 -12.36 1.01
CA ILE A 29 1.36 -13.31 0.89
C ILE A 29 0.05 -12.54 0.99
N VAL A 30 -0.55 -12.21 -0.17
CA VAL A 30 -1.75 -11.35 -0.24
C VAL A 30 -2.94 -11.89 0.55
N PRO A 31 -3.26 -13.20 0.56
CA PRO A 31 -4.34 -13.71 1.41
C PRO A 31 -4.12 -13.47 2.91
N VAL A 32 -2.87 -13.52 3.39
CA VAL A 32 -2.54 -13.24 4.79
C VAL A 32 -2.75 -11.77 5.10
N ALA A 33 -2.30 -10.89 4.20
CA ALA A 33 -2.54 -9.45 4.29
C ALA A 33 -4.05 -9.14 4.32
N ALA A 34 -4.83 -9.75 3.42
CA ALA A 34 -6.28 -9.60 3.33
C ALA A 34 -6.97 -9.92 4.67
N THR A 35 -6.64 -11.08 5.25
CA THR A 35 -7.16 -11.48 6.57
C THR A 35 -6.75 -10.50 7.67
N ALA A 36 -5.47 -10.11 7.72
CA ALA A 36 -4.96 -9.21 8.77
C ALA A 36 -5.54 -7.80 8.68
N MET A 37 -5.74 -7.29 7.46
CA MET A 37 -6.24 -5.93 7.19
C MET A 37 -7.78 -5.86 7.14
N LYS A 38 -8.47 -7.01 7.17
CA LYS A 38 -9.93 -7.13 6.96
C LYS A 38 -10.39 -6.52 5.63
N LEU A 39 -9.55 -6.64 4.59
CA LEU A 39 -9.85 -6.21 3.23
C LEU A 39 -9.84 -7.43 2.31
N SER A 40 -10.58 -7.38 1.20
CA SER A 40 -10.49 -8.46 0.22
C SER A 40 -9.11 -8.48 -0.45
N ALA A 41 -8.60 -9.67 -0.79
CA ALA A 41 -7.35 -9.81 -1.54
C ALA A 41 -7.40 -9.07 -2.88
N THR A 42 -8.55 -9.05 -3.52
CA THR A 42 -8.81 -8.29 -4.75
C THR A 42 -8.66 -6.80 -4.50
N THR A 43 -9.25 -6.26 -3.43
CA THR A 43 -9.12 -4.83 -3.08
C THR A 43 -7.67 -4.46 -2.83
N ILE A 44 -6.92 -5.26 -2.08
CA ILE A 44 -5.49 -5.03 -1.83
C ILE A 44 -4.71 -4.98 -3.14
N MET A 45 -4.91 -5.96 -4.03
CA MET A 45 -4.23 -5.97 -5.33
C MET A 45 -4.59 -4.76 -6.17
N ARG A 46 -5.88 -4.41 -6.30
CA ARG A 46 -6.31 -3.25 -7.09
C ARG A 46 -5.76 -1.92 -6.57
N LEU A 47 -5.60 -1.79 -5.25
CA LEU A 47 -4.95 -0.63 -4.62
C LEU A 47 -3.45 -0.58 -4.96
N ILE A 48 -2.75 -1.72 -4.84
CA ILE A 48 -1.31 -1.81 -5.13
C ILE A 48 -1.03 -1.63 -6.63
N ASP A 49 -1.87 -2.17 -7.49
CA ASP A 49 -1.79 -2.02 -8.95
C ASP A 49 -2.17 -0.60 -9.42
N GLY A 50 -2.66 0.26 -8.51
CA GLY A 50 -3.11 1.61 -8.84
C GLY A 50 -4.39 1.66 -9.67
N GLU A 51 -5.11 0.55 -9.78
CA GLU A 51 -6.38 0.48 -10.55
C GLU A 51 -7.52 1.24 -9.86
N ILE A 52 -7.42 1.40 -8.54
CA ILE A 52 -8.37 2.19 -7.75
C ILE A 52 -7.63 3.14 -6.83
N VAL A 53 -8.17 4.35 -6.71
CA VAL A 53 -7.84 5.31 -5.64
C VAL A 53 -8.94 5.18 -4.58
N PRO A 54 -8.60 4.91 -3.31
CA PRO A 54 -9.61 4.63 -2.29
C PRO A 54 -10.42 5.89 -1.94
N GLY A 55 -11.72 5.67 -1.73
CA GLY A 55 -12.61 6.64 -1.06
C GLY A 55 -12.32 6.72 0.44
N GLU A 56 -13.04 7.60 1.14
CA GLU A 56 -12.76 7.94 2.55
C GLU A 56 -12.81 6.74 3.50
N GLU A 57 -13.85 5.91 3.41
CA GLU A 57 -14.00 4.70 4.25
C GLU A 57 -12.83 3.74 4.05
N LEU A 58 -12.48 3.45 2.79
CA LEU A 58 -11.39 2.53 2.47
C LEU A 58 -10.03 3.10 2.89
N VAL A 59 -9.83 4.42 2.82
CA VAL A 59 -8.63 5.06 3.38
C VAL A 59 -8.57 4.84 4.89
N ALA A 60 -9.68 5.03 5.61
CA ALA A 60 -9.71 4.84 7.06
C ALA A 60 -9.41 3.39 7.45
N ASP A 61 -9.92 2.41 6.70
CA ASP A 61 -9.63 1.00 6.94
C ASP A 61 -8.17 0.65 6.69
N VAL A 62 -7.57 1.16 5.60
CA VAL A 62 -6.14 0.98 5.33
C VAL A 62 -5.28 1.68 6.38
N ALA A 63 -5.61 2.91 6.78
CA ALA A 63 -4.91 3.66 7.81
C ALA A 63 -4.90 2.86 9.12
N ARG A 64 -6.08 2.41 9.59
CA ARG A 64 -6.21 1.57 10.79
C ARG A 64 -5.37 0.30 10.70
N ALA A 65 -5.40 -0.39 9.57
CA ALA A 65 -4.64 -1.62 9.37
C ALA A 65 -3.12 -1.42 9.28
N THR A 66 -2.67 -0.18 9.03
CA THR A 66 -1.26 0.18 8.88
C THR A 66 -0.72 1.05 10.01
N GLY A 67 -1.53 1.32 11.05
CA GLY A 67 -1.17 2.19 12.17
C GLY A 67 -1.04 3.65 11.75
N ASP A 68 -1.99 4.13 10.93
CA ASP A 68 -2.12 5.48 10.39
C ASP A 68 -0.96 5.96 9.51
N ARG A 69 -0.12 5.03 9.05
CA ARG A 69 1.04 5.31 8.19
C ARG A 69 0.69 5.55 6.73
N ILE A 70 -0.50 5.13 6.29
CA ILE A 70 -0.97 5.34 4.91
C ILE A 70 -2.22 6.22 4.94
N THR A 71 -2.06 7.49 4.60
CA THR A 71 -3.12 8.50 4.67
C THR A 71 -3.74 8.75 3.29
N ARG A 72 -4.83 9.53 3.27
CA ARG A 72 -5.48 9.99 2.02
C ARG A 72 -4.51 10.70 1.07
N ALA A 73 -3.57 11.46 1.61
CA ALA A 73 -2.62 12.24 0.81
C ALA A 73 -1.70 11.33 -0.01
N HIS A 74 -1.27 10.21 0.55
CA HIS A 74 -0.37 9.26 -0.13
C HIS A 74 -0.99 8.70 -1.41
N TRP A 75 -2.31 8.51 -1.44
CA TRP A 75 -3.01 8.01 -2.62
C TRP A 75 -3.12 9.03 -3.77
N ARG A 76 -2.79 10.30 -3.51
CA ARG A 76 -2.90 11.42 -4.46
C ARG A 76 -1.56 12.03 -4.85
N MET A 77 -0.47 11.54 -4.28
CA MET A 77 0.88 12.02 -4.58
C MET A 77 1.63 11.02 -5.46
N GLU A 78 2.60 11.53 -6.19
CA GLU A 78 3.55 10.69 -6.94
C GLU A 78 4.33 9.79 -5.97
N PRO A 79 4.73 8.57 -6.41
CA PRO A 79 5.58 7.71 -5.60
C PRO A 79 6.90 8.41 -5.28
N LEU A 80 7.30 8.37 -4.00
CA LEU A 80 8.58 8.96 -3.56
C LEU A 80 9.79 8.07 -3.90
N GLY A 81 9.57 6.86 -4.43
CA GLY A 81 10.62 5.95 -4.85
C GLY A 81 10.06 4.67 -5.44
N GLY A 82 10.95 3.71 -5.69
CA GLY A 82 10.61 2.34 -6.07
C GLY A 82 9.97 1.54 -4.93
N TRP A 83 9.49 0.34 -5.26
CA TRP A 83 8.81 -0.57 -4.33
C TRP A 83 9.60 -0.90 -3.06
N PHE A 84 10.93 -0.89 -3.15
CA PHE A 84 11.84 -1.30 -2.07
C PHE A 84 12.89 -0.25 -1.73
N ASP A 85 12.73 0.98 -2.23
CA ASP A 85 13.64 2.06 -1.86
C ASP A 85 13.45 2.41 -0.38
N ALA A 86 14.56 2.82 0.25
CA ALA A 86 14.53 3.33 1.62
C ALA A 86 13.59 4.54 1.71
N ASP A 87 12.96 4.74 2.87
CA ASP A 87 12.13 5.91 3.05
C ASP A 87 12.98 7.17 2.93
N ILE A 88 12.58 8.06 2.02
CA ILE A 88 13.09 9.41 1.99
C ILE A 88 12.46 10.12 3.18
N VAL A 89 13.14 10.07 4.33
CA VAL A 89 12.80 10.93 5.46
C VAL A 89 13.12 12.34 5.01
N ASN A 90 12.09 13.08 4.60
CA ASN A 90 12.26 14.48 4.30
C ASN A 90 12.52 15.18 5.64
N ILE A 91 13.79 15.37 5.98
CA ILE A 91 14.19 16.21 7.10
C ILE A 91 13.82 17.63 6.67
N ALA A 92 12.63 18.08 7.08
CA ALA A 92 12.24 19.47 6.92
C ALA A 92 13.31 20.33 7.63
N ALA A 93 14.05 21.11 6.84
CA ALA A 93 14.93 22.16 7.31
C ALA A 93 14.13 23.40 7.72
#